data_AF-A0A931XFB2-F1
#
_entry.id   AF-A0A931XFB2-F1
#
_cell.length_a   1.000
_cell.length_b   1.000
_cell.length_c   1.000
_cell.angle_alpha   90.00
_cell.angle_beta   90.00
_cell.angle_gamma   90.00
#
_symmetry.space_group_name_H-M   'P 1'
#
loop_
_entity.id
_entity.type
_entity.pdbx_description
1 polymer ?
#
loop_
_entity_poly.entity_id
_entity_poly.type
_entity_poly.pdbx_seq_one_letter_code
_entity_poly.pdbx_strand_id
1 'polypeptide(L)'
;MKNLKLKFVKLFFSLILLTTGHSTIITAVNGPGAENWNIAGTWDLGRVPKCGDTIVIPEGVTVLIPANVDLDDPANSACGETHIIVSGIISLSNGTRLELASGVCIDFKDTGILTTHGGGKGVANVQIGGSTEWHASDGDWVGPDNIGCSNALPVELISFNLEIINEKVELSFVTSTERELDYYIIESSRDGSFWQEISSVKAIGNSSNLNKYSSKDENPFNGESYYRLKNVDINGTVNILEIISCSFYSNKFLMYPIPVNKVMFIEGDNIEKTEFTLINSMGDVVEIEKTVVGDKLSFDFEPINTGVYFIKMENANFKKMERIVVIRNK
;
A
#
# COMPACT_ATOMS: atom_id res chain seq x y z
N MET A 1 -22.86 -11.88 -63.75
CA MET A 1 -23.53 -10.90 -62.86
C MET A 1 -23.31 -11.35 -61.42
N LYS A 2 -22.53 -10.57 -60.64
CA LYS A 2 -22.20 -10.86 -59.24
C LYS A 2 -23.42 -10.60 -58.35
N ASN A 3 -23.87 -11.59 -57.59
CA ASN A 3 -24.84 -11.37 -56.51
C ASN A 3 -24.08 -11.10 -55.21
N LEU A 4 -24.11 -9.83 -54.79
CA LEU A 4 -23.70 -9.37 -53.47
C LEU A 4 -24.99 -9.20 -52.64
N LYS A 5 -25.16 -9.97 -51.57
CA LYS A 5 -26.16 -9.65 -50.53
C LYS A 5 -25.51 -9.65 -49.14
N LEU A 6 -25.29 -8.41 -48.71
CA LEU A 6 -25.04 -7.85 -47.39
C LEU A 6 -25.49 -8.73 -46.20
N LYS A 7 -24.57 -9.07 -45.30
CA LYS A 7 -24.90 -9.50 -43.93
C LYS A 7 -24.97 -8.25 -43.04
N PHE A 8 -26.16 -7.97 -42.49
CA PHE A 8 -26.35 -6.98 -41.43
C PHE A 8 -25.72 -7.51 -40.13
N VAL A 9 -24.65 -6.87 -39.66
CA VAL A 9 -24.14 -7.06 -38.30
C VAL A 9 -24.92 -6.10 -37.40
N LYS A 10 -25.76 -6.63 -36.51
CA LYS A 10 -26.38 -5.86 -35.43
C LYS A 10 -25.27 -5.55 -34.41
N LEU A 11 -24.76 -4.31 -34.40
CA LEU A 11 -23.99 -3.79 -33.27
C LEU A 11 -24.96 -3.57 -32.10
N PHE A 12 -24.85 -4.41 -31.07
CA PHE A 12 -25.41 -4.09 -29.75
C PHE A 12 -24.47 -3.09 -29.09
N PHE A 13 -24.84 -1.81 -29.10
CA PHE A 13 -24.23 -0.82 -28.21
C PHE A 13 -24.79 -1.08 -26.81
N SER A 14 -24.04 -1.80 -25.98
CA SER A 14 -24.31 -1.87 -24.55
C SER A 14 -23.95 -0.51 -23.95
N LEU A 15 -24.97 0.29 -23.66
CA LEU A 15 -24.85 1.51 -22.88
C LEU A 15 -24.63 1.07 -21.43
N ILE A 16 -23.36 0.88 -21.04
CA ILE A 16 -23.00 0.70 -19.64
C ILE A 16 -23.16 2.07 -18.98
N LEU A 17 -24.32 2.29 -18.35
CA LEU A 17 -24.44 3.34 -17.34
C LEU A 17 -23.50 2.95 -16.19
N LEU A 18 -22.31 3.54 -16.17
CA LEU A 18 -21.52 3.63 -14.95
C LEU A 18 -22.27 4.59 -14.02
N THR A 19 -23.18 4.05 -13.21
CA THR A 19 -23.72 4.79 -12.08
C THR A 19 -22.58 4.94 -11.08
N THR A 20 -21.95 6.12 -11.08
CA THR A 20 -21.04 6.50 -10.00
C THR A 20 -21.89 6.68 -8.74
N GLY A 21 -21.99 5.60 -7.96
CA GLY A 21 -22.53 5.67 -6.60
C GLY A 21 -21.65 6.61 -5.81
N HIS A 22 -22.08 7.87 -5.66
CA HIS A 22 -21.39 8.81 -4.79
C HIS A 22 -21.74 8.41 -3.36
N SER A 23 -20.79 7.79 -2.66
CA SER A 23 -20.87 7.65 -1.21
C SER A 23 -20.95 9.04 -0.60
N THR A 24 -22.05 9.34 0.08
CA THR A 24 -22.26 10.61 0.76
C THR A 24 -22.06 10.38 2.25
N ILE A 25 -21.19 11.18 2.89
CA ILE A 25 -21.01 11.11 4.34
C ILE A 25 -22.17 11.86 5.01
N ILE A 26 -22.86 11.20 5.92
CA ILE A 26 -23.94 11.75 6.74
C ILE A 26 -23.62 11.52 8.22
N THR A 27 -23.59 12.59 8.99
CA THR A 27 -23.12 12.57 10.38
C THR A 27 -24.25 12.89 11.35
N ALA A 28 -24.37 12.10 12.40
CA ALA A 28 -25.30 12.38 13.48
C ALA A 28 -24.87 13.64 14.25
N VAL A 29 -25.80 14.56 14.49
CA VAL A 29 -25.55 15.81 15.21
C VAL A 29 -26.10 15.74 16.64
N ASN A 30 -25.43 16.41 17.57
CA ASN A 30 -25.90 16.51 18.95
C ASN A 30 -26.91 17.66 19.08
N GLY A 31 -28.08 17.40 19.65
CA GLY A 31 -29.09 18.44 19.89
C GLY A 31 -30.41 17.92 20.48
N PRO A 32 -31.26 18.80 21.06
CA PRO A 32 -32.54 18.38 21.63
C PRO A 32 -33.45 17.76 20.56
N GLY A 33 -33.80 16.48 20.73
CA GLY A 33 -34.62 15.74 19.77
C GLY A 33 -33.87 15.17 18.56
N ALA A 34 -32.55 15.36 18.49
CA ALA A 34 -31.65 14.84 17.45
C ALA A 34 -31.09 13.45 17.80
N GLU A 35 -31.80 12.69 18.63
CA GLU A 35 -31.39 11.35 19.06
C GLU A 35 -32.08 10.27 18.25
N ASN A 36 -33.07 10.58 17.41
CA ASN A 36 -33.88 9.55 16.74
C ASN A 36 -33.45 9.37 15.29
N TRP A 37 -33.04 8.14 14.92
CA TRP A 37 -32.58 7.79 13.57
C TRP A 37 -33.52 8.29 12.48
N ASN A 38 -34.84 8.20 12.69
CA ASN A 38 -35.86 8.49 11.69
C ASN A 38 -36.21 9.99 11.56
N ILE A 39 -35.51 10.87 12.29
CA ILE A 39 -35.72 12.32 12.24
C ILE A 39 -34.61 12.96 11.41
N ALA A 40 -34.98 13.71 10.37
CA ALA A 40 -34.04 14.43 9.51
C ALA A 40 -33.09 15.37 10.26
N GLY A 41 -33.56 15.99 11.36
CA GLY A 41 -32.75 16.86 12.22
C GLY A 41 -31.70 16.14 13.09
N THR A 42 -31.71 14.80 13.13
CA THR A 42 -30.64 13.99 13.73
C THR A 42 -29.37 14.01 12.90
N TRP A 43 -29.45 14.42 11.63
CA TRP A 43 -28.38 14.27 10.66
C TRP A 43 -28.01 15.63 10.04
N ASP A 44 -26.71 15.86 9.86
CA ASP A 44 -26.13 17.10 9.32
C ASP A 44 -26.68 17.49 7.94
N LEU A 45 -27.04 16.51 7.11
CA LEU A 45 -27.63 16.75 5.79
C LEU A 45 -29.12 17.09 5.80
N GLY A 46 -29.78 17.14 6.98
CA GLY A 46 -31.20 17.44 7.08
C GLY A 46 -32.11 16.39 6.41
N ARG A 47 -31.63 15.14 6.34
CA ARG A 47 -32.37 13.95 5.84
C ARG A 47 -31.93 12.72 6.61
N VAL A 48 -32.73 11.65 6.58
CA VAL A 48 -32.34 10.35 7.18
C VAL A 48 -31.31 9.64 6.26
N PRO A 49 -30.36 8.86 6.82
CA PRO A 49 -29.46 8.03 6.04
C PRO A 49 -30.20 7.06 5.14
N LYS A 50 -29.61 6.80 4.00
CA LYS A 50 -30.13 5.83 3.02
C LYS A 50 -29.00 4.92 2.57
N CYS A 51 -29.39 3.82 1.95
CA CYS A 51 -28.50 2.95 1.18
C CYS A 51 -27.53 3.76 0.30
N GLY A 52 -26.23 3.50 0.45
CA GLY A 52 -25.13 4.18 -0.24
C GLY A 52 -24.42 5.27 0.58
N ASP A 53 -24.95 5.65 1.75
CA ASP A 53 -24.30 6.65 2.60
C ASP A 53 -23.17 6.04 3.45
N THR A 54 -22.15 6.85 3.76
CA THR A 54 -21.27 6.60 4.92
C THR A 54 -21.86 7.29 6.14
N ILE A 55 -22.29 6.52 7.12
CA ILE A 55 -23.02 7.00 8.30
C ILE A 55 -22.03 7.13 9.46
N VAL A 56 -21.93 8.32 10.05
CA VAL A 56 -20.99 8.58 11.15
C VAL A 56 -21.75 8.96 12.40
N ILE A 57 -21.49 8.25 13.50
CA ILE A 57 -22.00 8.55 14.83
C ILE A 57 -20.82 8.95 15.70
N PRO A 58 -20.58 10.26 15.90
CA PRO A 58 -19.38 10.74 16.58
C PRO A 58 -19.44 10.50 18.09
N GLU A 59 -18.30 10.64 18.74
CA GLU A 59 -18.17 10.53 20.20
C GLU A 59 -19.11 11.50 20.92
N GLY A 60 -19.74 11.03 22.00
CA GLY A 60 -20.69 11.82 22.80
C GLY A 60 -22.08 11.99 22.17
N VAL A 61 -22.34 11.37 21.01
CA VAL A 61 -23.67 11.35 20.36
C VAL A 61 -24.32 9.97 20.54
N THR A 62 -25.60 9.97 20.89
CA THR A 62 -26.42 8.74 20.95
C THR A 62 -27.53 8.82 19.89
N VAL A 63 -27.62 7.78 19.06
CA VAL A 63 -28.69 7.61 18.08
C VAL A 63 -29.54 6.41 18.47
N LEU A 64 -30.78 6.68 18.86
CA LEU A 64 -31.88 5.76 19.08
C LEU A 64 -32.50 5.32 17.75
N ILE A 65 -32.65 4.01 17.58
CA ILE A 65 -33.47 3.37 16.55
C ILE A 65 -34.78 2.93 17.24
N PRO A 66 -35.87 3.72 17.11
CA PRO A 66 -37.13 3.44 17.80
C PRO A 66 -38.08 2.52 17.02
N ALA A 67 -37.80 2.26 15.75
CA ALA A 67 -38.56 1.39 14.86
C ALA A 67 -37.58 0.73 13.87
N ASN A 68 -38.02 -0.31 13.17
CA ASN A 68 -37.18 -0.99 12.17
C ASN A 68 -36.62 0.00 11.15
N VAL A 69 -35.32 -0.09 10.91
CA VAL A 69 -34.59 0.66 9.88
C VAL A 69 -34.11 -0.36 8.87
N ASP A 70 -34.53 -0.15 7.62
CA ASP A 70 -34.14 -0.98 6.49
C ASP A 70 -33.30 -0.13 5.53
N LEU A 71 -32.02 -0.47 5.42
CA LEU A 71 -31.06 0.09 4.48
C LEU A 71 -30.63 -0.97 3.45
N ASP A 72 -31.25 -2.15 3.44
CA ASP A 72 -31.11 -3.16 2.40
C ASP A 72 -32.17 -2.90 1.33
N ASP A 73 -31.97 -1.91 0.45
CA ASP A 73 -32.94 -1.56 -0.59
C ASP A 73 -32.83 -2.52 -1.80
N PRO A 74 -33.75 -3.50 -1.97
CA PRO A 74 -33.65 -4.47 -3.07
C PRO A 74 -33.99 -3.86 -4.44
N ALA A 75 -34.56 -2.65 -4.49
CA ALA A 75 -34.87 -1.95 -5.74
C ALA A 75 -33.62 -1.31 -6.37
N ASN A 76 -32.55 -1.11 -5.59
CA ASN A 76 -31.25 -0.65 -6.04
C ASN A 76 -30.28 -1.83 -6.01
N SER A 77 -29.99 -2.43 -7.16
CA SER A 77 -29.30 -3.73 -7.32
C SER A 77 -27.84 -3.82 -6.83
N ALA A 78 -27.40 -2.87 -6.01
CA ALA A 78 -26.30 -2.98 -5.07
C ALA A 78 -26.40 -1.71 -4.19
N CYS A 79 -26.72 -1.84 -2.91
CA CYS A 79 -26.37 -0.80 -1.95
C CYS A 79 -24.85 -0.71 -1.91
N GLY A 80 -24.27 0.07 -2.82
CA GLY A 80 -22.82 0.29 -2.86
C GLY A 80 -22.32 0.79 -1.51
N GLU A 81 -21.22 0.21 -1.03
CA GLU A 81 -20.32 0.70 0.02
C GLU A 81 -20.95 1.41 1.24
N THR A 82 -22.16 1.04 1.67
CA THR A 82 -22.71 1.61 2.92
C THR A 82 -21.78 1.23 4.05
N HIS A 83 -21.30 2.21 4.79
CA HIS A 83 -20.34 2.03 5.87
C HIS A 83 -20.81 2.83 7.07
N ILE A 84 -20.87 2.19 8.24
CA ILE A 84 -21.29 2.84 9.48
C ILE A 84 -20.09 2.93 10.42
N ILE A 85 -19.71 4.15 10.80
CA ILE A 85 -18.60 4.40 11.73
C ILE A 85 -19.19 4.91 13.05
N VAL A 86 -18.91 4.19 14.14
CA VAL A 86 -19.50 4.44 15.45
C VAL A 86 -18.41 4.75 16.47
N SER A 87 -18.30 6.01 16.88
CA SER A 87 -17.55 6.46 18.07
C SER A 87 -18.49 6.90 19.21
N GLY A 88 -19.78 7.06 18.93
CA GLY A 88 -20.82 7.31 19.93
C GLY A 88 -21.61 6.04 20.28
N ILE A 89 -22.93 6.17 20.40
CA ILE A 89 -23.81 5.06 20.79
C ILE A 89 -24.93 4.87 19.76
N ILE A 90 -25.08 3.64 19.26
CA ILE A 90 -26.31 3.18 18.61
C ILE A 90 -27.14 2.44 19.66
N SER A 91 -28.39 2.86 19.86
CA SER A 91 -29.30 2.23 20.81
C SER A 91 -30.56 1.73 20.08
N LEU A 92 -30.83 0.43 20.10
CA LEU A 92 -32.04 -0.13 19.48
C LEU A 92 -33.15 -0.31 20.53
N SER A 93 -34.36 0.16 20.21
CA SER A 93 -35.54 -0.17 21.02
C SER A 93 -35.86 -1.66 20.95
N ASN A 94 -36.45 -2.20 22.01
CA ASN A 94 -36.79 -3.63 22.03
C ASN A 94 -37.74 -4.00 20.88
N GLY A 95 -37.43 -5.10 20.17
CA GLY A 95 -38.20 -5.56 19.02
C GLY A 95 -37.90 -4.84 17.71
N THR A 96 -36.91 -3.94 17.69
CA THR A 96 -36.49 -3.26 16.46
C THR A 96 -35.32 -3.96 15.78
N ARG A 97 -35.21 -3.76 14.48
CA ARG A 97 -34.13 -4.27 13.65
C ARG A 97 -33.44 -3.15 12.90
N LEU A 98 -32.11 -3.21 12.82
CA LEU A 98 -31.33 -2.52 11.80
C LEU A 98 -30.94 -3.54 10.72
N GLU A 99 -31.43 -3.36 9.51
CA GLU A 99 -31.22 -4.26 8.37
C GLU A 99 -30.36 -3.58 7.33
N LEU A 100 -29.30 -4.27 6.92
CA LEU A 100 -28.25 -3.78 6.04
C LEU A 100 -27.99 -4.80 4.92
N ALA A 101 -27.66 -4.28 3.74
CA ALA A 101 -27.29 -5.10 2.60
C ALA A 101 -26.06 -5.97 2.88
N SER A 102 -25.91 -7.06 2.12
CA SER A 102 -24.70 -7.89 2.17
C SER A 102 -23.46 -7.07 1.81
N GLY A 103 -22.37 -7.25 2.56
CA GLY A 103 -21.11 -6.52 2.38
C GLY A 103 -21.03 -5.16 3.08
N VAL A 104 -22.07 -4.75 3.82
CA VAL A 104 -22.04 -3.57 4.68
C VAL A 104 -21.20 -3.83 5.94
N CYS A 105 -20.45 -2.81 6.33
CA CYS A 105 -19.60 -2.82 7.50
C CYS A 105 -20.10 -1.84 8.57
N ILE A 106 -20.11 -2.27 9.84
CA ILE A 106 -20.25 -1.38 11.00
C ILE A 106 -18.93 -1.44 11.80
N ASP A 107 -18.23 -0.32 11.85
CA ASP A 107 -16.92 -0.15 12.49
C ASP A 107 -17.10 0.63 13.81
N PHE A 108 -16.95 -0.06 14.93
CA PHE A 108 -16.99 0.53 16.26
C PHE A 108 -15.58 0.96 16.66
N LYS A 109 -15.37 2.26 16.86
CA LYS A 109 -14.13 2.83 17.40
C LYS A 109 -14.05 2.63 18.91
N ASP A 110 -12.97 3.10 19.53
CA ASP A 110 -12.65 2.88 20.96
C ASP A 110 -13.79 3.18 21.94
N THR A 111 -14.66 4.13 21.61
CA THR A 111 -15.82 4.57 22.42
C THR A 111 -17.17 4.16 21.84
N GLY A 112 -17.16 3.45 20.70
CA GLY A 112 -18.35 3.01 19.98
C GLY A 112 -19.10 1.92 20.72
N ILE A 113 -20.42 2.10 20.88
CA ILE A 113 -21.28 1.10 21.54
C ILE A 113 -22.53 0.85 20.70
N LEU A 114 -22.90 -0.42 20.54
CA LEU A 114 -24.25 -0.85 20.14
C LEU A 114 -24.92 -1.53 21.33
N THR A 115 -26.09 -1.03 21.72
CA THR A 115 -26.81 -1.45 22.94
C THR A 115 -28.32 -1.47 22.72
N THR A 116 -29.06 -1.99 23.70
CA THR A 116 -30.51 -1.89 23.76
C THR A 116 -30.99 -0.68 24.57
N HIS A 117 -31.98 0.03 24.04
CA HIS A 117 -32.63 1.11 24.76
C HIS A 117 -33.39 0.56 25.98
N GLY A 118 -33.09 1.09 27.18
CA GLY A 118 -33.75 0.70 28.42
C GLY A 118 -33.16 -0.50 29.16
N GLY A 119 -31.99 -1.03 28.73
CA GLY A 119 -31.16 -1.93 29.55
C GLY A 119 -31.69 -3.35 29.75
N GLY A 120 -32.50 -3.88 28.83
CA GLY A 120 -33.05 -5.24 28.89
C GLY A 120 -32.53 -6.16 27.78
N LYS A 121 -32.53 -7.48 28.04
CA LYS A 121 -32.34 -8.52 27.01
C LYS A 121 -33.59 -8.58 26.12
N GLY A 122 -33.66 -7.67 25.16
CA GLY A 122 -34.72 -7.59 24.16
C GLY A 122 -34.55 -8.60 23.03
N VAL A 123 -35.39 -8.47 22.00
CA VAL A 123 -35.27 -9.18 20.71
C VAL A 123 -34.79 -8.26 19.58
N ALA A 124 -34.20 -7.11 19.96
CA ALA A 124 -33.59 -6.22 18.99
C ALA A 124 -32.37 -6.90 18.34
N ASN A 125 -32.12 -6.61 17.07
CA ASN A 125 -31.03 -7.25 16.32
C ASN A 125 -30.51 -6.39 15.18
N VAL A 126 -29.28 -6.69 14.76
CA VAL A 126 -28.65 -6.18 13.54
C VAL A 126 -28.56 -7.32 12.53
N GLN A 127 -29.04 -7.08 11.32
CA GLN A 127 -28.98 -8.03 10.21
C GLN A 127 -28.17 -7.47 9.04
N ILE A 128 -27.28 -8.29 8.49
CA ILE A 128 -26.44 -7.95 7.35
C ILE A 128 -26.55 -9.06 6.31
N GLY A 129 -27.00 -8.73 5.09
CA GLY A 129 -27.16 -9.70 4.01
C GLY A 129 -28.12 -10.85 4.34
N GLY A 130 -29.13 -10.59 5.18
CA GLY A 130 -30.10 -11.58 5.65
C GLY A 130 -29.64 -12.46 6.82
N SER A 131 -28.38 -12.34 7.26
CA SER A 131 -27.85 -13.00 8.45
C SER A 131 -28.00 -12.10 9.68
N THR A 132 -28.29 -12.67 10.85
CA THR A 132 -28.28 -11.92 12.12
C THR A 132 -26.87 -11.91 12.68
N GLU A 133 -26.26 -10.73 12.71
CA GLU A 133 -24.86 -10.55 13.14
C GLU A 133 -24.76 -10.14 14.62
N TRP A 134 -25.82 -9.54 15.17
CA TRP A 134 -25.93 -9.25 16.60
C TRP A 134 -27.37 -9.40 17.09
N HIS A 135 -27.55 -9.98 18.27
CA HIS A 135 -28.83 -10.03 18.96
C HIS A 135 -28.72 -9.43 20.37
N ALA A 136 -29.74 -8.69 20.78
CA ALA A 136 -29.82 -8.03 22.08
C ALA A 136 -29.61 -8.94 23.30
N SER A 137 -29.87 -10.24 23.16
CA SER A 137 -29.62 -11.23 24.23
C SER A 137 -28.14 -11.42 24.55
N ASP A 138 -27.28 -11.09 23.59
CA ASP A 138 -25.85 -11.36 23.59
C ASP A 138 -25.08 -10.30 24.41
N GLY A 139 -25.77 -9.19 24.72
CA GLY A 139 -25.21 -8.06 25.47
C GLY A 139 -24.82 -6.91 24.54
N ASP A 140 -24.26 -5.86 25.15
CA ASP A 140 -23.77 -4.71 24.39
C ASP A 140 -22.56 -5.10 23.55
N TRP A 141 -22.50 -4.57 22.33
CA TRP A 141 -21.32 -4.63 21.49
C TRP A 141 -20.50 -3.36 21.73
N VAL A 142 -19.24 -3.52 22.13
CA VAL A 142 -18.38 -2.41 22.54
C VAL A 142 -17.11 -2.45 21.71
N GLY A 143 -16.73 -1.32 21.12
CA GLY A 143 -15.51 -1.19 20.34
C GLY A 143 -14.23 -1.17 21.20
N PRO A 144 -13.04 -1.23 20.56
CA PRO A 144 -12.84 -1.31 19.12
C PRO A 144 -13.16 -2.71 18.57
N ASP A 145 -14.12 -2.80 17.66
CA ASP A 145 -14.56 -4.05 17.03
C ASP A 145 -15.43 -3.73 15.80
N ASN A 146 -15.89 -4.74 15.07
CA ASN A 146 -16.70 -4.53 13.87
C ASN A 146 -17.74 -5.64 13.63
N ILE A 147 -18.84 -5.28 12.95
CA ILE A 147 -19.93 -6.20 12.58
C ILE A 147 -20.10 -6.18 11.06
N GLY A 148 -20.16 -7.36 10.43
CA GLY A 148 -20.36 -7.51 8.99
C GLY A 148 -19.16 -7.10 8.12
N CYS A 149 -18.11 -6.57 8.72
CA CYS A 149 -16.90 -6.23 7.99
C CYS A 149 -16.05 -7.48 7.81
N SER A 150 -16.06 -8.05 6.61
CA SER A 150 -14.91 -8.81 6.10
C SER A 150 -13.67 -7.93 5.85
N ASN A 151 -13.69 -6.67 6.33
CA ASN A 151 -12.78 -5.58 5.99
C ASN A 151 -12.19 -4.87 7.23
N ALA A 152 -11.98 -5.56 8.36
CA ALA A 152 -10.72 -5.29 9.04
C ALA A 152 -9.64 -5.60 7.97
N LEU A 153 -8.71 -4.69 7.69
CA LEU A 153 -7.60 -5.04 6.80
C LEU A 153 -7.10 -6.40 7.27
N PRO A 154 -7.06 -7.44 6.41
CA PRO A 154 -6.66 -8.79 6.81
C PRO A 154 -5.33 -8.80 7.55
N VAL A 155 -4.57 -7.72 7.39
CA VAL A 155 -3.31 -7.45 8.06
C VAL A 155 -3.28 -6.05 8.63
N GLU A 156 -2.93 -5.92 9.91
CA GLU A 156 -2.46 -4.67 10.48
C GLU A 156 -0.93 -4.62 10.40
N LEU A 157 -0.41 -3.77 9.52
CA LEU A 157 1.02 -3.59 9.28
C LEU A 157 1.59 -2.56 10.26
N ILE A 158 2.59 -2.95 11.06
CA ILE A 158 3.30 -2.05 11.97
C ILE A 158 4.42 -1.31 11.26
N SER A 159 5.17 -2.01 10.41
CA SER A 159 6.32 -1.41 9.72
C SER A 159 6.68 -2.18 8.47
N PHE A 160 7.14 -1.47 7.44
CA PHE A 160 7.83 -2.01 6.28
C PHE A 160 9.08 -1.15 6.03
N ASN A 161 10.24 -1.77 6.17
CA ASN A 161 11.54 -1.11 6.12
C ASN A 161 12.42 -1.76 5.06
N LEU A 162 13.39 -0.99 4.57
CA LEU A 162 14.46 -1.47 3.72
C LEU A 162 15.83 -1.00 4.19
N GLU A 163 16.87 -1.75 3.84
CA GLU A 163 18.26 -1.40 4.05
C GLU A 163 19.11 -1.92 2.88
N ILE A 164 20.16 -1.18 2.50
CA ILE A 164 21.09 -1.61 1.46
C ILE A 164 22.29 -2.27 2.12
N ILE A 165 22.46 -3.57 1.91
CA ILE A 165 23.54 -4.37 2.49
C ILE A 165 24.23 -5.18 1.40
N ASN A 166 25.55 -5.01 1.24
CA ASN A 166 26.38 -5.75 0.29
C ASN A 166 25.84 -5.73 -1.16
N GLU A 167 25.52 -4.53 -1.67
CA GLU A 167 24.93 -4.31 -3.01
C GLU A 167 23.56 -4.96 -3.24
N LYS A 168 22.81 -5.25 -2.17
CA LYS A 168 21.48 -5.85 -2.22
C LYS A 168 20.52 -5.04 -1.34
N VAL A 169 19.23 -5.09 -1.64
CA VAL A 169 18.21 -4.46 -0.81
C VAL A 169 17.58 -5.52 0.09
N GLU A 170 17.76 -5.38 1.40
CA GLU A 170 17.10 -6.22 2.40
C GLU A 170 15.83 -5.52 2.85
N LEU A 171 14.71 -6.25 2.80
CA LEU A 171 13.40 -5.77 3.20
C LEU A 171 12.96 -6.49 4.46
N SER A 172 12.35 -5.77 5.39
CA SER A 172 11.78 -6.35 6.60
C SER A 172 10.45 -5.72 6.93
N PHE A 173 9.52 -6.52 7.46
CA PHE A 173 8.23 -6.01 7.90
C PHE A 173 7.70 -6.75 9.12
N VAL A 174 6.78 -6.08 9.82
CA VAL A 174 6.17 -6.56 11.06
C VAL A 174 4.66 -6.32 11.00
N THR A 175 3.88 -7.34 11.37
CA THR A 175 2.42 -7.28 11.46
C THR A 175 1.97 -7.53 12.89
N SER A 176 0.96 -6.81 13.36
CA SER A 176 0.31 -7.07 14.68
C SER A 176 -0.80 -8.09 14.58
N THR A 177 -1.49 -8.12 13.44
CA THR A 177 -2.58 -9.05 13.18
C THR A 177 -2.53 -9.60 11.76
N GLU A 178 -2.97 -10.83 11.59
CA GLU A 178 -3.19 -11.53 10.32
C GLU A 178 -4.50 -12.31 10.42
N ARG A 179 -5.35 -12.22 9.41
CA ARG A 179 -6.64 -12.93 9.37
C ARG A 179 -6.92 -13.42 7.98
N GLU A 180 -7.22 -14.72 7.87
CA GLU A 180 -7.48 -15.40 6.59
C GLU A 180 -6.43 -15.10 5.51
N LEU A 181 -5.18 -14.87 5.93
CA LEU A 181 -4.11 -14.49 5.02
C LEU A 181 -3.39 -15.72 4.47
N ASP A 182 -3.11 -15.73 3.17
CA ASP A 182 -2.32 -16.79 2.54
C ASP A 182 -0.83 -16.45 2.54
N TYR A 183 -0.43 -15.35 1.91
CA TYR A 183 0.96 -14.92 1.81
C TYR A 183 1.09 -13.42 1.50
N TYR A 184 2.32 -12.92 1.59
CA TYR A 184 2.70 -11.58 1.17
C TYR A 184 3.43 -11.63 -0.17
N ILE A 185 3.29 -10.56 -0.96
CA ILE A 185 4.08 -10.34 -2.17
C ILE A 185 4.88 -9.05 -1.99
N ILE A 186 6.17 -9.12 -2.31
CA ILE A 186 7.03 -7.94 -2.40
C ILE A 186 7.35 -7.72 -3.87
N GLU A 187 7.14 -6.49 -4.32
CA GLU A 187 7.41 -6.07 -5.70
C GLU A 187 8.27 -4.82 -5.74
N SER A 188 9.03 -4.64 -6.80
CA SER A 188 9.78 -3.41 -7.08
C SER A 188 9.37 -2.75 -8.39
N SER A 189 9.65 -1.45 -8.49
CA SER A 189 9.39 -0.65 -9.68
C SER A 189 10.45 0.44 -9.86
N ARG A 190 10.76 0.79 -11.11
CA ARG A 190 11.61 1.95 -11.44
C ARG A 190 10.82 3.26 -11.55
N ASP A 191 9.51 3.17 -11.79
CA ASP A 191 8.66 4.31 -12.16
C ASP A 191 7.37 4.40 -11.34
N GLY A 192 7.17 3.50 -10.38
CA GLY A 192 5.97 3.39 -9.56
C GLY A 192 4.72 2.88 -10.31
N SER A 193 4.85 2.58 -11.61
CA SER A 193 3.73 2.20 -12.50
C SER A 193 3.82 0.74 -12.94
N PHE A 194 5.00 0.30 -13.38
CA PHE A 194 5.27 -1.09 -13.73
C PHE A 194 5.99 -1.80 -12.60
N TRP A 195 5.37 -2.85 -12.08
CA TRP A 195 5.85 -3.57 -10.89
C TRP A 195 6.28 -4.98 -11.26
N GLN A 196 7.43 -5.39 -10.74
CA GLN A 196 7.98 -6.73 -10.87
C GLN A 196 8.00 -7.42 -9.50
N GLU A 197 7.50 -8.65 -9.44
CA GLU A 197 7.60 -9.47 -8.23
C GLU A 197 9.05 -9.84 -7.93
N ILE A 198 9.46 -9.59 -6.69
CA ILE A 198 10.74 -9.99 -6.13
C ILE A 198 10.60 -11.35 -5.43
N SER A 199 9.58 -11.46 -4.58
CA SER A 199 9.38 -12.64 -3.74
C SER A 199 7.97 -12.72 -3.20
N SER A 200 7.54 -13.93 -2.88
CA SER A 200 6.39 -14.20 -2.00
C SER A 200 6.86 -14.79 -0.65
N VAL A 201 6.20 -14.38 0.43
CA VAL A 201 6.52 -14.82 1.81
C VAL A 201 5.27 -15.39 2.44
N LYS A 202 5.30 -16.67 2.84
CA LYS A 202 4.15 -17.34 3.45
C LYS A 202 3.77 -16.68 4.79
N ALA A 203 2.49 -16.37 4.97
CA ALA A 203 1.96 -15.80 6.20
C ALA A 203 1.72 -16.87 7.29
N ILE A 204 1.52 -16.44 8.54
CA ILE A 204 0.96 -17.33 9.57
C ILE A 204 -0.53 -17.59 9.28
N GLY A 205 -1.22 -16.57 8.79
CA GLY A 205 -2.55 -16.65 8.21
C GLY A 205 -3.67 -16.26 9.17
N ASN A 206 -3.65 -16.76 10.41
CA ASN A 206 -4.51 -16.28 11.49
C ASN A 206 -3.67 -16.07 12.75
N SER A 207 -3.34 -14.82 13.06
CA SER A 207 -2.47 -14.44 14.17
C SER A 207 -2.90 -13.10 14.77
N SER A 208 -2.88 -13.01 16.09
CA SER A 208 -2.97 -11.76 16.85
C SER A 208 -1.67 -11.41 17.58
N ASN A 209 -0.57 -12.07 17.17
CA ASN A 209 0.77 -11.82 17.69
C ASN A 209 1.61 -11.03 16.68
N LEU A 210 2.67 -10.38 17.18
CA LEU A 210 3.69 -9.76 16.35
C LEU A 210 4.41 -10.81 15.48
N ASN A 211 4.22 -10.74 14.17
CA ASN A 211 4.91 -11.60 13.20
C ASN A 211 5.96 -10.77 12.45
N LYS A 212 7.15 -11.32 12.29
CA LYS A 212 8.28 -10.64 11.65
C LYS A 212 8.73 -11.40 10.41
N TYR A 213 8.96 -10.67 9.35
CA TYR A 213 9.30 -11.22 8.05
C TYR A 213 10.47 -10.45 7.44
N SER A 214 11.18 -11.13 6.53
CA SER A 214 12.27 -10.55 5.77
C SER A 214 12.30 -11.10 4.36
N SER A 215 12.72 -10.27 3.42
CA SER A 215 13.02 -10.66 2.04
C SER A 215 14.23 -9.91 1.52
N LYS A 216 14.69 -10.29 0.33
CA LYS A 216 15.89 -9.75 -0.28
C LYS A 216 15.73 -9.59 -1.78
N ASP A 217 16.03 -8.40 -2.26
CA ASP A 217 16.23 -8.12 -3.67
C ASP A 217 17.73 -8.26 -3.99
N GLU A 218 18.04 -9.30 -4.76
CA GLU A 218 19.38 -9.68 -5.19
C GLU A 218 19.88 -8.85 -6.38
N ASN A 219 18.97 -8.19 -7.12
CA ASN A 219 19.31 -7.42 -8.32
C ASN A 219 18.57 -6.08 -8.33
N PRO A 220 18.78 -5.23 -7.31
CA PRO A 220 18.10 -3.94 -7.23
C PRO A 220 18.45 -3.06 -8.43
N PHE A 221 17.46 -2.28 -8.88
CA PHE A 221 17.69 -1.36 -9.97
C PHE A 221 18.61 -0.23 -9.54
N ASN A 222 19.52 0.16 -10.43
CA ASN A 222 20.36 1.32 -10.20
C ASN A 222 19.55 2.62 -10.32
N GLY A 223 19.78 3.55 -9.40
CA GLY A 223 19.01 4.77 -9.22
C GLY A 223 17.91 4.63 -8.17
N GLU A 224 16.92 5.50 -8.28
CA GLU A 224 15.72 5.45 -7.44
C GLU A 224 14.86 4.24 -7.83
N SER A 225 14.38 3.52 -6.82
CA SER A 225 13.48 2.39 -6.96
C SER A 225 12.40 2.46 -5.88
N TYR A 226 11.23 1.94 -6.21
CA TYR A 226 10.08 1.83 -5.33
C TYR A 226 9.87 0.37 -4.99
N TYR A 227 9.53 0.08 -3.74
CA TYR A 227 9.21 -1.24 -3.23
C TYR A 227 7.83 -1.18 -2.60
N ARG A 228 6.99 -2.16 -2.89
CA ARG A 228 5.67 -2.28 -2.25
C ARG A 228 5.46 -3.64 -1.63
N LEU A 229 4.75 -3.64 -0.51
CA LEU A 229 4.27 -4.84 0.16
C LEU A 229 2.79 -5.02 -0.17
N LYS A 230 2.42 -6.22 -0.59
CA LYS A 230 1.04 -6.65 -0.75
C LYS A 230 0.74 -7.83 0.14
N ASN A 231 -0.53 -7.96 0.50
CA ASN A 231 -1.07 -9.17 1.09
C ASN A 231 -1.94 -9.91 0.06
N VAL A 232 -2.04 -11.23 0.20
CA VAL A 232 -2.95 -12.09 -0.56
C VAL A 232 -3.70 -12.97 0.42
N ASP A 233 -5.01 -12.80 0.46
CA ASP A 233 -5.89 -13.56 1.34
C ASP A 233 -6.16 -14.96 0.78
N ILE A 234 -6.64 -15.88 1.61
CA ILE A 234 -7.01 -17.26 1.21
C ILE A 234 -8.06 -17.27 0.09
N ASN A 235 -8.91 -16.25 0.03
CA ASN A 235 -9.91 -16.07 -1.02
C ASN A 235 -9.36 -15.47 -2.32
N GLY A 236 -8.06 -15.12 -2.37
CA GLY A 236 -7.38 -14.53 -3.52
C GLY A 236 -7.46 -13.01 -3.62
N THR A 237 -8.06 -12.33 -2.63
CA THR A 237 -8.07 -10.86 -2.56
C THR A 237 -6.67 -10.34 -2.33
N VAL A 238 -6.32 -9.25 -3.03
CA VAL A 238 -4.98 -8.66 -2.98
C VAL A 238 -5.09 -7.21 -2.55
N ASN A 239 -4.39 -6.83 -1.48
CA ASN A 239 -4.32 -5.44 -1.02
C ASN A 239 -2.87 -4.95 -1.00
N ILE A 240 -2.68 -3.67 -1.32
CA ILE A 240 -1.39 -2.99 -1.14
C ILE A 240 -1.37 -2.45 0.29
N LEU A 241 -0.34 -2.83 1.06
CA LEU A 241 -0.20 -2.40 2.44
C LEU A 241 0.64 -1.13 2.58
N GLU A 242 1.78 -1.06 1.89
CA GLU A 242 2.74 0.05 2.02
C GLU A 242 3.63 0.17 0.79
N ILE A 243 4.11 1.38 0.49
CA ILE A 243 5.09 1.66 -0.57
C ILE A 243 6.21 2.54 -0.02
N ILE A 244 7.45 2.08 -0.16
CA ILE A 244 8.66 2.80 0.24
C ILE A 244 9.60 2.95 -0.95
N SER A 245 10.49 3.93 -0.93
CA SER A 245 11.52 4.10 -1.97
C SER A 245 12.93 4.01 -1.41
N CYS A 246 13.87 3.62 -2.25
CA CYS A 246 15.29 3.73 -1.96
C CYS A 246 16.08 4.10 -3.21
N SER A 247 17.19 4.78 -3.01
CA SER A 247 18.17 4.99 -4.08
C SER A 247 19.29 3.97 -3.93
N PHE A 248 19.32 2.98 -4.82
CA PHE A 248 20.38 1.99 -4.89
C PHE A 248 21.37 2.40 -5.98
N TYR A 249 22.67 2.44 -5.65
CA TYR A 249 23.71 2.75 -6.62
C TYR A 249 24.72 1.61 -6.67
N SER A 250 24.71 0.86 -7.78
CA SER A 250 25.72 -0.19 -8.02
C SER A 250 27.09 0.47 -8.15
N ASN A 251 28.10 -0.07 -7.45
CA ASN A 251 29.46 0.44 -7.48
C ASN A 251 30.36 -0.42 -8.40
N LYS A 252 29.74 -1.11 -9.36
CA LYS A 252 30.41 -1.95 -10.33
C LYS A 252 30.89 -1.10 -11.50
N PHE A 253 32.15 -0.69 -11.42
CA PHE A 253 32.86 -0.07 -12.52
C PHE A 253 33.68 -1.11 -13.29
N LEU A 254 33.55 -1.11 -14.61
CA LEU A 254 34.41 -1.85 -15.52
C LEU A 254 35.56 -0.94 -15.94
N MET A 255 36.79 -1.30 -15.60
CA MET A 255 37.98 -0.51 -15.93
C MET A 255 38.85 -1.25 -16.95
N TYR A 256 39.23 -0.58 -18.03
CA TYR A 256 40.05 -1.18 -19.09
C TYR A 256 40.75 -0.13 -19.97
N PRO A 257 41.88 -0.46 -20.62
CA PRO A 257 42.69 -1.63 -20.34
C PRO A 257 43.47 -1.46 -19.02
N ILE A 258 43.66 -2.57 -18.31
CA ILE A 258 44.62 -2.69 -17.20
C ILE A 258 45.54 -3.88 -17.55
N PRO A 259 46.85 -3.68 -17.77
CA PRO A 259 47.61 -2.43 -17.67
C PRO A 259 47.22 -1.37 -18.71
N VAL A 260 47.34 -0.09 -18.34
CA VAL A 260 47.11 1.07 -19.23
C VAL A 260 48.43 1.56 -19.81
N ASN A 261 48.43 1.97 -21.08
CA ASN A 261 49.56 2.68 -21.69
C ASN A 261 49.27 4.17 -21.85
N LYS A 262 48.19 4.53 -22.57
CA LYS A 262 47.82 5.92 -22.86
C LYS A 262 46.47 6.31 -22.26
N VAL A 263 45.38 5.69 -22.70
CA VAL A 263 44.04 6.00 -22.19
C VAL A 263 43.48 4.79 -21.45
N MET A 264 42.89 5.04 -20.28
CA MET A 264 42.04 4.09 -19.57
C MET A 264 40.59 4.55 -19.64
N PHE A 265 39.67 3.61 -19.77
CA PHE A 265 38.25 3.81 -19.69
C PHE A 265 37.70 3.20 -18.40
N ILE A 266 36.70 3.87 -17.86
CA ILE A 266 35.86 3.38 -16.79
C ILE A 266 34.43 3.46 -17.31
N GLU A 267 33.73 2.33 -17.31
CA GLU A 267 32.31 2.25 -17.65
C GLU A 267 31.54 1.81 -16.41
N GLY A 268 30.42 2.46 -16.15
CA GLY A 268 29.59 2.18 -15.00
C GLY A 268 28.53 3.26 -14.82
N ASP A 269 27.48 2.90 -14.11
CA ASP A 269 26.39 3.82 -13.83
C ASP A 269 26.85 4.94 -12.87
N ASN A 270 26.25 6.12 -12.98
CA ASN A 270 26.49 7.27 -12.08
C ASN A 270 27.96 7.73 -12.01
N ILE A 271 28.70 7.61 -13.12
CA ILE A 271 30.03 8.21 -13.25
C ILE A 271 29.99 9.70 -12.94
N GLU A 272 28.95 10.40 -13.37
CA GLU A 272 28.74 11.83 -13.10
C GLU A 272 28.59 12.20 -11.62
N LYS A 273 28.18 11.24 -10.76
CA LYS A 273 28.01 11.42 -9.31
C LYS A 273 29.15 10.81 -8.50
N THR A 274 30.18 10.29 -9.17
CA THR A 274 31.31 9.61 -8.53
C THR A 274 32.58 10.43 -8.73
N GLU A 275 33.26 10.75 -7.62
CA GLU A 275 34.57 11.37 -7.67
C GLU A 275 35.63 10.32 -7.95
N PHE A 276 36.38 10.52 -9.04
CA PHE A 276 37.53 9.70 -9.41
C PHE A 276 38.82 10.49 -9.22
N THR A 277 39.68 9.99 -8.34
CA THR A 277 41.01 10.56 -8.03
C THR A 277 42.09 9.52 -8.30
N LEU A 278 43.11 9.88 -9.08
CA LEU A 278 44.29 9.04 -9.26
C LEU A 278 45.33 9.41 -8.20
N ILE A 279 45.93 8.41 -7.55
CA ILE A 279 47.03 8.58 -6.60
C ILE A 279 48.22 7.71 -6.97
N ASN A 280 49.44 8.19 -6.70
CA ASN A 280 50.66 7.43 -6.88
C ASN A 280 50.91 6.46 -5.70
N SER A 281 52.01 5.69 -5.76
CA SER A 281 52.38 4.75 -4.69
C SER A 281 52.79 5.40 -3.37
N MET A 282 53.05 6.71 -3.36
CA MET A 282 53.35 7.50 -2.15
C MET A 282 52.09 8.12 -1.53
N GLY A 283 50.93 8.02 -2.20
CA GLY A 283 49.66 8.60 -1.78
C GLY A 283 49.39 10.01 -2.30
N ASP A 284 50.28 10.57 -3.12
CA ASP A 284 50.07 11.89 -3.71
C ASP A 284 49.04 11.82 -4.83
N VAL A 285 48.19 12.84 -4.90
CA VAL A 285 47.23 13.02 -6.00
C VAL A 285 47.98 13.33 -7.29
N VAL A 286 47.63 12.61 -8.35
CA VAL A 286 48.14 12.82 -9.71
C VAL A 286 47.02 13.40 -10.54
N GLU A 287 47.13 14.69 -10.85
CA GLU A 287 46.17 15.36 -11.74
C GLU A 287 46.40 14.91 -13.19
N ILE A 288 45.32 14.41 -13.79
CA ILE A 288 45.29 14.06 -15.22
C ILE A 288 43.97 14.47 -15.84
N GLU A 289 44.03 14.71 -17.15
CA GLU A 289 42.85 15.02 -17.93
C GLU A 289 41.88 13.84 -17.93
N LYS A 290 40.63 14.17 -17.65
CA LYS A 290 39.53 13.20 -17.66
C LYS A 290 38.34 13.76 -18.42
N THR A 291 37.67 12.89 -19.15
CA THR A 291 36.49 13.25 -19.96
C THR A 291 35.35 12.30 -19.62
N VAL A 292 34.19 12.86 -19.29
CA VAL A 292 32.95 12.11 -19.02
C VAL A 292 32.02 12.25 -20.22
N VAL A 293 31.53 11.13 -20.74
CA VAL A 293 30.50 11.07 -21.80
C VAL A 293 29.49 10.00 -21.43
N GLY A 294 28.35 10.41 -20.86
CA GLY A 294 27.34 9.48 -20.32
C GLY A 294 27.95 8.57 -19.25
N ASP A 295 27.72 7.26 -19.39
CA ASP A 295 28.19 6.22 -18.47
C ASP A 295 29.65 5.79 -18.74
N LYS A 296 30.43 6.64 -19.41
CA LYS A 296 31.85 6.39 -19.73
C LYS A 296 32.75 7.54 -19.31
N LEU A 297 33.81 7.21 -18.60
CA LEU A 297 34.91 8.12 -18.22
C LEU A 297 36.20 7.66 -18.88
N SER A 298 36.94 8.59 -19.49
CA SER A 298 38.30 8.33 -19.97
C SER A 298 39.31 9.14 -19.18
N PHE A 299 40.43 8.51 -18.84
CA PHE A 299 41.61 9.13 -18.25
C PHE A 299 42.76 9.11 -19.26
N ASP A 300 43.35 10.27 -19.55
CA ASP A 300 44.61 10.32 -20.29
C ASP A 300 45.79 10.19 -19.31
N PHE A 301 46.47 9.06 -19.39
CA PHE A 301 47.66 8.80 -18.60
C PHE A 301 48.90 9.42 -19.23
N GLU A 302 48.88 10.13 -20.36
CA GLU A 302 50.04 10.90 -20.83
C GLU A 302 50.16 12.27 -20.12
N PRO A 303 51.33 12.64 -19.55
CA PRO A 303 52.65 12.00 -19.61
C PRO A 303 53.06 11.19 -18.35
N ILE A 304 52.15 10.50 -17.65
CA ILE A 304 52.44 9.68 -16.44
C ILE A 304 53.52 8.62 -16.70
N ASN A 305 54.45 8.46 -15.75
CA ASN A 305 55.51 7.45 -15.80
C ASN A 305 54.99 6.02 -15.53
N THR A 306 55.64 5.01 -16.12
CA THR A 306 55.43 3.59 -15.80
C THR A 306 55.49 3.37 -14.29
N GLY A 307 54.51 2.63 -13.75
CA GLY A 307 54.43 2.40 -12.32
C GLY A 307 53.09 1.83 -11.87
N VAL A 308 52.94 1.69 -10.55
CA VAL A 308 51.67 1.33 -9.92
C VAL A 308 51.02 2.58 -9.36
N TYR A 309 49.75 2.75 -9.69
CA TYR A 309 48.90 3.83 -9.22
C TYR A 309 47.63 3.21 -8.63
N PHE A 310 46.86 4.03 -7.93
CA PHE A 310 45.55 3.63 -7.44
C PHE A 310 44.52 4.65 -7.87
N ILE A 311 43.37 4.16 -8.32
CA ILE A 311 42.21 5.01 -8.56
C ILE A 311 41.27 4.88 -7.37
N LYS A 312 41.02 6.01 -6.73
CA LYS A 312 40.06 6.17 -5.65
C LYS A 312 38.74 6.64 -6.26
N MET A 313 37.67 5.94 -5.92
CA MET A 313 36.30 6.19 -6.36
C MET A 313 35.44 6.46 -5.12
N GLU A 314 34.81 7.62 -5.04
CA GLU A 314 34.05 8.03 -3.86
C GLU A 314 32.75 8.73 -4.26
N ASN A 315 31.65 8.36 -3.61
CA ASN A 315 30.40 9.11 -3.65
C ASN A 315 29.72 9.08 -2.26
N ALA A 316 28.49 9.58 -2.14
CA ALA A 316 27.77 9.61 -0.87
C ALA A 316 27.55 8.22 -0.23
N ASN A 317 27.57 7.15 -1.03
CA ASN A 317 27.20 5.79 -0.63
C ASN A 317 28.40 4.84 -0.53
N PHE A 318 29.52 5.13 -1.20
CA PHE A 318 30.66 4.22 -1.19
C PHE A 318 32.01 4.92 -1.33
N LYS A 319 33.04 4.18 -0.92
CA LYS A 319 34.45 4.49 -1.14
C LYS A 319 35.18 3.23 -1.54
N LYS A 320 35.77 3.23 -2.73
CA LYS A 320 36.51 2.09 -3.30
C LYS A 320 37.86 2.56 -3.82
N MET A 321 38.84 1.66 -3.81
CA MET A 321 40.16 1.91 -4.39
C MET A 321 40.58 0.71 -5.22
N GLU A 322 41.12 0.97 -6.41
CA GLU A 322 41.54 -0.07 -7.35
C GLU A 322 42.96 0.16 -7.84
N ARG A 323 43.72 -0.92 -7.99
CA ARG A 323 45.13 -0.86 -8.40
C ARG A 323 45.23 -0.78 -9.93
N ILE A 324 45.92 0.24 -10.42
CA ILE A 324 46.18 0.49 -11.83
C ILE A 324 47.67 0.30 -12.13
N VAL A 325 47.98 -0.41 -13.20
CA VAL A 325 49.36 -0.59 -13.68
C VAL A 325 49.53 0.21 -14.95
N VAL A 326 50.46 1.18 -14.96
CA VAL A 326 50.80 1.99 -16.13
C VAL A 326 52.07 1.44 -16.76
N ILE A 327 52.04 1.20 -18.07
CA ILE A 327 53.18 0.71 -18.86
C ILE A 327 53.46 1.62 -20.06
N ARG A 328 54.72 2.03 -20.23
CA ARG A 328 55.18 2.68 -21.47
C ARG A 328 55.85 1.66 -22.36
N ASN A 329 55.26 1.42 -23.53
CA ASN A 329 55.95 0.70 -24.59
C ASN A 329 57.09 1.61 -25.09
N LYS A 330 58.32 1.15 -24.91
CA LYS A 330 59.50 1.77 -25.52
C LYS A 330 59.46 1.64 -27.05
#